data_AF-A0A1G8I759-F1
#
_entry.id   AF-A0A1G8I759-F1
#
_cell.length_a   1.000
_cell.length_b   1.000
_cell.length_c   1.000
_cell.angle_alpha   90.00
_cell.angle_beta   90.00
_cell.angle_gamma   90.00
#
_symmetry.space_group_name_H-M   'P 1'
#
loop_
_entity.id
_entity.type
_entity.pdbx_description
1 polymer ?
#
loop_
_entity_poly.entity_id
_entity_poly.type
_entity_poly.pdbx_seq_one_letter_code
_entity_poly.pdbx_strand_id
1 'polypeptide(L)' 'MASNYSSGRYVAYGVGEDGPRVGWVDEDEYVRSDSGAWEFRIDGDEVYSKTGELVGLIDDDGIARRKDGQFLFRLEED' A
#
# COMPACT_ATOMS: atom_id res chain seq x y z
N MET A 1 -16.86 0.61 -2.68
CA MET A 1 -16.85 1.42 -1.43
C MET A 1 -15.39 1.76 -1.20
N ALA A 2 -15.01 3.01 -0.98
CA ALA A 2 -13.60 3.34 -0.79
C ALA A 2 -13.10 2.66 0.48
N SER A 3 -12.08 1.81 0.36
CA SER A 3 -11.49 1.11 1.49
C SER A 3 -10.83 2.14 2.41
N ASN A 4 -11.25 2.21 3.67
CA ASN A 4 -10.76 3.22 4.59
C ASN A 4 -9.52 2.69 5.33
N TYR A 5 -8.34 2.88 4.71
CA TYR A 5 -7.06 2.44 5.28
C TYR A 5 -6.58 3.29 6.46
N SER A 6 -7.32 4.35 6.84
CA SER A 6 -7.02 5.21 7.99
C SER A 6 -7.42 4.59 9.34
N SER A 7 -8.27 3.56 9.35
CA SER A 7 -8.81 3.00 10.60
C SER A 7 -8.10 1.75 11.12
N GLY A 8 -7.08 1.24 10.42
CA GLY A 8 -6.47 -0.05 10.72
C GLY A 8 -4.97 -0.07 10.44
N ARG A 9 -4.27 -1.05 11.03
CA ARG A 9 -2.88 -1.32 10.72
C ARG A 9 -2.84 -2.38 9.62
N TYR A 10 -2.18 -2.05 8.52
CA TYR A 10 -2.04 -2.98 7.40
C TYR A 10 -0.59 -3.35 7.21
N VAL A 11 -0.33 -4.59 6.82
CA VAL A 11 1.00 -5.06 6.44
C VAL A 11 1.13 -4.99 4.92
N ALA A 12 2.21 -4.38 4.45
CA ALA A 12 2.52 -4.32 3.03
C ALA A 12 3.43 -5.49 2.65
N TYR A 13 2.95 -6.35 1.76
CA TYR A 13 3.66 -7.52 1.22
C TYR A 13 4.13 -7.27 -0.21
N GLY A 14 5.30 -7.81 -0.55
CA GLY A 14 5.86 -7.79 -1.90
C GLY A 14 5.14 -8.71 -2.88
N VAL A 15 5.71 -8.86 -4.08
CA VAL A 15 5.12 -9.69 -5.15
C VAL A 15 5.07 -11.16 -4.74
N GLY A 16 3.89 -11.78 -4.86
CA GLY A 16 3.67 -13.23 -4.66
C GLY A 16 2.80 -13.56 -3.45
N GLU A 17 2.26 -14.78 -3.41
CA GLU A 17 1.37 -15.27 -2.33
C GLU A 17 2.06 -15.26 -0.95
N ASP A 18 3.37 -15.57 -0.94
CA ASP A 18 4.31 -15.48 0.19
C ASP A 18 5.30 -14.30 0.03
N GLY A 19 4.89 -13.22 -0.63
CA GLY A 19 5.74 -12.05 -0.82
C GLY A 19 6.33 -11.58 0.51
N PRO A 20 7.64 -11.24 0.60
CA PRO A 20 8.20 -10.79 1.87
C PRO A 20 7.50 -9.51 2.31
N ARG A 21 7.31 -9.34 3.62
CA ARG A 21 6.85 -8.06 4.18
C ARG A 21 7.82 -6.97 3.74
N VAL A 22 7.33 -6.02 2.94
CA VAL A 22 8.09 -4.86 2.48
C VAL A 22 7.90 -3.67 3.42
N GLY A 23 6.80 -3.65 4.18
CA GLY A 23 6.50 -2.56 5.10
C GLY A 23 5.20 -2.74 5.86
N TRP A 24 4.71 -1.65 6.43
CA TRP A 24 3.42 -1.54 7.09
C TRP A 24 2.79 -0.18 6.83
N VAL A 25 1.49 -0.11 7.02
CA VAL A 25 0.66 1.09 7.02
C VAL A 25 0.06 1.21 8.40
N ASP A 26 0.27 2.36 9.02
CA ASP A 26 -0.37 2.72 10.29
C ASP A 26 -1.60 3.61 10.00
N GLU A 27 -2.29 4.07 11.06
CA GLU A 27 -3.52 4.90 11.01
C GLU A 27 -3.37 6.23 10.24
N ASP A 28 -2.15 6.59 9.83
CA ASP A 28 -1.84 7.79 9.05
C ASP A 28 -1.83 7.54 7.52
N GLU A 29 -2.17 6.35 7.03
CA GLU A 29 -2.20 5.98 5.60
C GLU A 29 -0.84 6.08 4.88
N TYR A 30 0.26 6.11 5.63
CA TYR A 30 1.62 6.09 5.09
C TYR A 30 2.21 4.69 5.11
N VAL A 31 2.62 4.18 3.95
CA VAL A 31 3.41 2.95 3.82
C VAL A 31 4.84 3.27 4.23
N ARG A 32 5.28 2.65 5.31
CA ARG A 32 6.66 2.70 5.81
C ARG A 32 7.31 1.34 5.61
N SER A 33 8.52 1.33 5.07
CA SER A 33 9.34 0.12 4.98
C SER A 33 9.76 -0.37 6.37
N ASP A 34 10.27 -1.60 6.46
CA ASP A 34 10.77 -2.15 7.73
C ASP A 34 11.88 -1.30 8.38
N SER A 35 12.61 -0.55 7.55
CA SER A 35 13.62 0.42 8.01
C SER A 35 13.04 1.74 8.53
N GLY A 36 11.71 1.91 8.53
CA GLY A 36 11.01 3.14 8.91
C GLY A 36 11.02 4.24 7.86
N ALA A 37 11.56 3.97 6.66
CA ALA A 37 11.54 4.94 5.57
C ALA A 37 10.15 4.99 4.93
N TRP A 38 9.61 6.20 4.75
CA TRP A 38 8.36 6.43 4.05
C TRP A 38 8.53 6.19 2.54
N GLU A 39 7.74 5.26 2.01
CA GLU A 39 7.81 4.84 0.61
C GLU A 39 6.62 5.37 -0.20
N PHE A 40 5.40 5.19 0.32
CA PHE A 40 4.15 5.53 -0.37
C PHE A 40 3.12 6.11 0.59
N ARG A 41 2.16 6.86 0.05
CA ARG A 41 0.97 7.32 0.76
C ARG A 41 -0.25 6.70 0.09
N ILE A 42 -1.18 6.23 0.89
CA ILE A 42 -2.47 5.73 0.44
C ILE A 42 -3.51 6.80 0.74
N ASP A 43 -4.49 6.96 -0.14
CA ASP A 43 -5.65 7.84 0.07
C ASP A 43 -6.86 7.10 -0.51
N GLY A 44 -7.61 6.40 0.35
CA GLY A 44 -8.59 5.42 -0.10
C GLY A 44 -7.98 4.36 -1.02
N ASP A 45 -8.46 4.26 -2.25
CA ASP A 45 -7.97 3.29 -3.23
C ASP A 45 -6.78 3.80 -4.07
N GLU A 46 -6.28 5.02 -3.79
CA GLU A 46 -5.19 5.63 -4.55
C GLU A 46 -3.84 5.49 -3.87
N VAL A 47 -2.80 5.18 -4.64
CA VAL A 47 -1.41 5.07 -4.16
C VAL A 47 -0.56 6.19 -4.74
N TYR A 48 -0.02 7.00 -3.85
CA TYR A 48 0.86 8.11 -4.14
C TYR A 48 2.30 7.76 -3.75
N SER A 49 3.25 8.20 -4.58
CA SER A 49 4.68 8.14 -4.27
C SER A 49 5.08 9.18 -3.22
N LYS A 50 6.31 9.05 -2.72
CA LYS A 50 6.94 10.06 -1.85
C LYS A 50 6.97 11.49 -2.42
N THR A 51 6.85 11.67 -3.74
CA THR A 51 6.79 12.98 -4.39
C THR A 51 5.36 13.54 -4.48
N GLY A 52 4.35 12.78 -4.06
CA GLY A 52 2.94 13.14 -4.17
C GLY A 52 2.31 12.80 -5.52
N GLU A 53 3.00 12.02 -6.36
CA GLU A 53 2.46 11.59 -7.66
C GLU A 53 1.73 10.26 -7.53
N LEU A 54 0.53 10.16 -8.12
CA LEU A 54 -0.24 8.92 -8.21
C LEU A 54 0.53 7.87 -9.02
N VAL A 55 0.98 6.81 -8.35
CA VAL A 55 1.73 5.70 -8.95
C VAL A 55 0.85 4.51 -9.28
N GLY A 56 -0.25 4.33 -8.56
CA GLY A 56 -1.09 3.15 -8.67
C GLY A 56 -2.43 3.29 -7.97
N LEU A 57 -3.20 2.23 -8.05
CA LEU A 57 -4.51 2.08 -7.42
C LEU A 57 -4.54 0.73 -6.68
N ILE A 58 -5.30 0.67 -5.60
CA ILE A 58 -5.56 -0.54 -4.83
C ILE A 58 -6.87 -1.14 -5.34
N ASP A 59 -6.84 -2.42 -5.70
CA ASP A 59 -8.03 -3.21 -6.02
C ASP A 59 -8.81 -3.56 -4.74
N ASP A 60 -10.09 -3.95 -4.85
CA ASP A 60 -10.94 -4.41 -3.72
C ASP A 60 -10.32 -5.54 -2.89
N ASP A 61 -9.35 -6.28 -3.44
CA ASP A 61 -8.59 -7.35 -2.76
C ASP A 61 -7.40 -6.83 -1.93
N GLY A 62 -7.23 -5.50 -1.81
CA GLY A 62 -6.09 -4.89 -1.12
C GLY A 62 -4.80 -4.92 -1.94
N ILE A 63 -4.86 -5.21 -3.24
CA ILE A 63 -3.68 -5.30 -4.11
C ILE A 63 -3.40 -3.95 -4.80
N ALA A 64 -2.27 -3.32 -4.49
CA ALA A 64 -1.81 -2.12 -5.18
C ALA A 64 -1.13 -2.47 -6.51
N ARG A 65 -1.62 -1.87 -7.61
CA ARG A 65 -1.07 -2.03 -8.96
C ARG A 65 -0.83 -0.68 -9.63
N ARG A 66 0.22 -0.58 -10.43
CA ARG A 66 0.47 0.59 -11.28
C ARG A 66 -0.57 0.69 -12.38
N LYS A 67 -0.65 1.87 -13.01
CA LYS A 67 -1.45 2.10 -14.22
C LYS A 67 -1.11 1.16 -15.38
N ASP A 68 0.11 0.62 -15.40
CA ASP A 68 0.58 -0.37 -16.39
C ASP A 68 0.15 -1.81 -16.05
N GLY A 69 -0.53 -2.03 -14.92
CA GLY A 69 -0.90 -3.37 -14.41
C GLY A 69 0.21 -4.06 -13.61
N GLN A 70 1.37 -3.42 -13.44
CA GLN A 70 2.46 -3.96 -12.64
C GLN A 70 2.11 -3.94 -11.14
N PHE A 71 2.26 -5.09 -10.48
CA PHE A 71 2.11 -5.20 -9.02
C PHE A 71 3.11 -4.32 -8.28
N LEU A 72 2.64 -3.62 -7.25
CA LEU A 72 3.46 -2.84 -6.32
C LEU A 72 3.63 -3.58 -4.99
N PHE A 73 2.53 -3.73 -4.27
CA PHE A 73 2.45 -4.39 -2.97
C PHE A 73 1.00 -4.83 -2.70
N ARG A 74 0.82 -5.77 -1.78
CA ARG A 74 -0.50 -6.14 -1.23
C ARG A 74 -0.60 -5.61 0.19
N LEU A 75 -1.75 -5.07 0.55
CA LEU A 75 -2.10 -4.69 1.92
C LEU A 75 -3.01 -5.77 2.50
N GLU A 76 -2.67 -6.26 3.68
CA GLU A 76 -3.55 -7.09 4.50
C GLU A 76 -3.67 -6.50 5.90
N GLU A 77 -4.85 -6.56 6.51
CA GLU A 77 -5.02 -6.21 7.93
C GLU A 77 -4.25 -7.20 8.82
N ASP A 78 -3.55 -6.67 9.82
CA ASP A 78 -2.86 -7.44 10.88
C ASP A 78 -3.84 -7.92 11.98
#